data_AF-A0A9R0PZP4-F1
#
_entry.id   AF-A0A9R0PZP4-F1
#
_cell.length_a   1.000
_cell.length_b   1.000
_cell.length_c   1.000
_cell.angle_alpha   90.00
_cell.angle_beta   90.00
_cell.angle_gamma   90.00
#
_symmetry.space_group_name_H-M   'P 1'
#
loop_
_entity.id
_entity.type
_entity.pdbx_description
1 polymer ?
#
loop_
_entity_poly.entity_id
_entity_poly.type
_entity_poly.pdbx_seq_one_letter_code
_entity_poly.pdbx_strand_id
1 'polypeptide(L)'
;MFKNQLQELAQRSCFNLPSYACIREGPDHAPRFKATVTFNGESFESPGFYPTLRQAEHAAAEVALNELSKRGPSSSLAAKVLDETGIYKNLLQETAHRAGLKLPMYTTIRSGPGHTPTFTCTVELAGRIFTGNPGKTKKQAQKNAAMVAWSELKQREYFLCL
;
A
#
# COMPACT_ATOMS: atom_id res chain seq x y z
N MET A 1 -1.20 23.07 -4.96
CA MET A 1 -0.46 22.28 -3.95
C MET A 1 -1.04 20.87 -3.74
N PHE A 2 -2.35 20.61 -3.91
CA PHE A 2 -2.94 19.27 -3.69
C PHE A 2 -2.46 18.14 -4.63
N LYS A 3 -2.20 18.43 -5.91
CA LYS A 3 -1.63 17.45 -6.86
C LYS A 3 -0.26 16.90 -6.39
N ASN A 4 0.62 17.78 -5.93
CA ASN A 4 1.93 17.38 -5.39
C ASN A 4 1.80 16.59 -4.09
N GLN A 5 0.90 17.00 -3.19
CA GLN A 5 0.67 16.28 -1.95
C GLN A 5 0.16 14.84 -2.19
N LEU A 6 -0.74 14.64 -3.15
CA LEU A 6 -1.20 13.32 -3.57
C LEU A 6 -0.07 12.49 -4.18
N GLN A 7 0.79 13.11 -4.98
CA GLN A 7 1.94 12.45 -5.59
C GLN A 7 3.01 12.05 -4.56
N GLU A 8 3.35 12.94 -3.62
CA GLU A 8 4.27 12.66 -2.51
C GLU A 8 3.71 11.58 -1.59
N LEU A 9 2.41 11.61 -1.30
CA LEU A 9 1.74 10.59 -0.52
C LEU A 9 1.79 9.22 -1.22
N ALA A 10 1.59 9.19 -2.54
CA ALA A 10 1.73 7.99 -3.34
C ALA A 10 3.15 7.41 -3.25
N GLN A 11 4.17 8.25 -3.45
CA GLN A 11 5.57 7.87 -3.44
C GLN A 11 6.04 7.38 -2.07
N ARG A 12 5.67 8.08 -0.99
CA ARG A 12 6.01 7.70 0.39
C ARG A 12 5.32 6.43 0.84
N SER A 13 4.14 6.14 0.31
CA SER A 13 3.30 5.00 0.73
C SER A 13 3.39 3.80 -0.22
N CYS A 14 4.24 3.85 -1.26
CA CYS A 14 4.31 2.87 -2.35
C CYS A 14 2.95 2.62 -3.04
N PHE A 15 2.10 3.65 -3.19
CA PHE A 15 0.86 3.55 -3.93
C PHE A 15 1.07 3.84 -5.41
N ASN A 16 0.17 3.33 -6.25
CA ASN A 16 0.12 3.72 -7.65
C ASN A 16 -0.04 5.25 -7.77
N LEU A 17 0.64 5.84 -8.77
CA LEU A 17 0.52 7.26 -9.05
C LEU A 17 -0.95 7.62 -9.34
N PRO A 18 -1.45 8.75 -8.81
CA PRO A 18 -2.81 9.20 -9.06
C PRO A 18 -3.04 9.43 -10.56
N SER A 19 -4.11 8.85 -11.09
CA SER A 19 -4.54 9.08 -12.47
C SER A 19 -5.65 10.12 -12.51
N TYR A 20 -5.58 11.07 -13.44
CA TYR A 20 -6.58 12.12 -13.59
C TYR A 20 -7.33 11.92 -14.91
N ALA A 21 -8.66 11.88 -14.83
CA ALA A 21 -9.55 11.95 -15.96
C ALA A 21 -10.37 13.24 -15.89
N CYS A 22 -10.70 13.81 -17.04
CA CYS A 22 -11.55 14.99 -17.10
C CYS A 22 -12.61 14.86 -18.17
N ILE A 23 -13.78 15.40 -17.88
CA ILE A 23 -14.90 15.52 -18.81
C ILE A 23 -15.07 17.02 -19.07
N ARG A 24 -15.11 17.38 -20.36
CA ARG A 24 -15.44 18.73 -20.81
C ARG A 24 -16.84 18.70 -21.41
N GLU A 25 -17.71 19.56 -20.92
CA GLU A 25 -19.07 19.74 -21.38
C GLU A 25 -19.37 21.21 -21.68
N GLY A 26 -20.50 21.47 -22.34
CA GLY A 26 -20.97 22.81 -22.65
C GLY A 26 -20.41 23.37 -23.97
N PRO A 27 -20.98 24.50 -24.42
CA PRO A 27 -20.61 25.12 -25.68
C PRO A 27 -19.18 25.69 -25.63
N ASP A 28 -18.56 25.88 -26.80
CA ASP A 28 -17.16 26.33 -26.88
C ASP A 28 -16.89 27.68 -26.20
N HIS A 29 -17.92 28.54 -26.12
CA HIS A 29 -17.84 29.84 -25.44
C HIS A 29 -18.09 29.77 -23.92
N ALA A 30 -18.55 28.63 -23.39
CA ALA A 30 -18.79 28.41 -21.96
C ALA A 30 -18.50 26.95 -21.56
N PRO A 31 -17.24 26.50 -21.68
CA PRO A 31 -16.87 25.14 -21.33
C PRO A 31 -16.94 24.92 -19.82
N ARG A 32 -17.40 23.74 -19.44
CA ARG A 32 -17.54 23.25 -18.08
C ARG A 32 -16.71 21.99 -17.94
N PHE A 33 -15.89 21.92 -16.89
CA PHE A 33 -14.96 20.83 -16.65
C PHE A 33 -15.33 20.12 -15.35
N LYS A 34 -15.36 18.79 -15.41
CA LYS A 34 -15.46 17.92 -14.23
C LYS A 34 -14.26 17.00 -14.23
N ALA A 35 -13.61 16.83 -13.09
CA ALA A 35 -12.41 16.00 -13.00
C ALA A 35 -12.61 14.88 -12.00
N THR A 36 -11.99 13.75 -12.31
CA THR A 36 -11.97 12.56 -11.47
C THR A 36 -10.51 12.17 -11.26
N VAL A 37 -10.11 12.06 -10.00
CA VAL A 37 -8.81 11.50 -9.62
C VAL A 37 -9.00 10.08 -9.12
N THR A 38 -8.29 9.15 -9.72
CA THR A 38 -8.23 7.76 -9.27
C THR A 38 -6.97 7.59 -8.45
N PHE A 39 -7.14 7.27 -7.17
CA PHE A 39 -6.05 7.03 -6.24
C PHE A 39 -6.28 5.73 -5.48
N ASN A 40 -5.31 4.82 -5.53
CA ASN A 40 -5.38 3.52 -4.85
C ASN A 40 -6.64 2.68 -5.21
N GLY A 41 -7.09 2.76 -6.48
CA GLY A 41 -8.28 2.06 -6.96
C GLY A 41 -9.61 2.64 -6.47
N GLU A 42 -9.60 3.82 -5.86
CA GLU A 42 -10.80 4.61 -5.56
C GLU A 42 -10.82 5.87 -6.44
N SER A 43 -12.00 6.22 -6.95
CA SER A 43 -12.19 7.41 -7.77
C SER A 43 -12.91 8.50 -6.97
N PHE A 44 -12.30 9.68 -6.96
CA PHE A 44 -12.82 10.87 -6.30
C PHE A 44 -13.11 11.91 -7.36
N GLU A 45 -14.37 12.33 -7.43
CA GLU A 45 -14.83 13.30 -8.42
C GLU A 45 -14.92 14.70 -7.80
N SER A 46 -14.69 15.72 -8.62
CA SER A 46 -14.94 17.10 -8.22
C SER A 46 -16.43 17.31 -7.92
N PRO A 47 -16.79 18.05 -6.85
CA PRO A 47 -18.17 18.16 -6.36
C PRO A 47 -19.11 18.89 -7.33
N GLY A 48 -18.57 19.59 -8.31
CA GLY A 48 -19.33 20.24 -9.38
C GLY A 48 -18.50 20.42 -10.65
N PHE A 49 -19.09 21.16 -11.58
CA PHE A 49 -18.42 21.63 -12.79
C PHE A 49 -17.71 22.95 -12.55
N TYR A 50 -16.52 23.09 -13.12
CA TYR A 50 -15.68 24.28 -13.00
C TYR A 50 -15.40 24.88 -14.38
N PRO A 51 -15.16 26.20 -14.49
CA PRO A 51 -14.89 26.84 -15.78
C PRO A 51 -13.50 26.51 -16.35
N THR A 52 -12.59 25.94 -15.54
CA THR A 52 -11.25 25.55 -16.00
C THR A 52 -10.89 24.13 -15.56
N LEU A 53 -10.12 23.43 -16.41
CA LEU A 53 -9.59 22.10 -16.11
C LEU A 53 -8.79 22.09 -14.80
N ARG A 54 -7.92 23.09 -14.59
CA ARG A 54 -7.07 23.18 -13.39
C ARG A 54 -7.88 23.26 -12.11
N GLN A 55 -8.99 24.00 -12.11
CA GLN A 55 -9.87 24.10 -10.94
C GLN A 55 -10.60 22.77 -10.67
N ALA A 56 -11.10 22.11 -11.72
CA ALA A 56 -11.73 20.81 -11.58
C ALA A 56 -10.75 19.77 -11.00
N GLU A 57 -9.54 19.68 -11.55
CA GLU A 57 -8.50 18.77 -11.05
C GLU A 57 -8.08 19.06 -9.61
N HIS A 58 -7.99 20.34 -9.25
CA HIS A 58 -7.68 20.77 -7.90
C HIS A 58 -8.77 20.34 -6.91
N ALA A 59 -10.03 20.56 -7.25
CA ALA A 59 -11.17 20.18 -6.42
C ALA A 59 -11.27 18.65 -6.26
N ALA A 60 -11.02 17.87 -7.32
CA ALA A 60 -10.97 16.41 -7.23
C ALA A 60 -9.85 15.92 -6.31
N ALA A 61 -8.65 16.52 -6.40
CA ALA A 61 -7.51 16.21 -5.54
C ALA A 61 -7.77 16.58 -4.06
N GLU A 62 -8.44 17.69 -3.82
CA GLU A 62 -8.84 18.13 -2.47
C GLU A 62 -9.83 17.15 -1.83
N VAL A 63 -10.87 16.73 -2.56
CA VAL A 63 -11.83 15.71 -2.09
C VAL A 63 -11.11 14.41 -1.74
N ALA A 64 -10.21 13.94 -2.59
CA ALA A 64 -9.41 12.75 -2.33
C ALA A 64 -8.58 12.90 -1.04
N LEU A 65 -7.81 13.98 -0.88
CA LEU A 65 -7.00 14.19 0.34
C LEU A 65 -7.85 14.31 1.59
N ASN A 66 -9.00 14.99 1.53
CA ASN A 66 -9.89 15.14 2.68
C ASN A 66 -10.47 13.78 3.11
N GLU A 67 -10.94 12.97 2.15
CA GLU A 67 -11.41 11.60 2.42
C GLU A 67 -10.31 10.69 2.97
N LEU A 68 -9.11 10.75 2.38
CA LEU A 68 -7.95 10.01 2.88
C LEU A 68 -7.57 10.44 4.31
N SER A 69 -7.67 11.73 4.63
CA SER A 69 -7.36 12.27 5.96
C SER A 69 -8.42 11.89 7.01
N LYS A 70 -9.71 11.89 6.64
CA LYS A 70 -10.85 11.55 7.50
C LYS A 70 -10.87 10.07 7.86
N ARG A 71 -10.44 9.21 6.94
CA ARG A 71 -10.41 7.75 7.17
C ARG A 71 -9.41 7.34 8.26
N GLY A 72 -8.51 8.23 8.68
CA GLY A 72 -7.45 7.90 9.62
C GLY A 72 -6.62 6.69 9.16
N PRO A 73 -5.70 6.18 9.98
CA PRO A 73 -4.91 5.00 9.63
C PRO A 73 -5.72 3.69 9.59
N SER A 74 -7.06 3.73 9.68
CA SER A 74 -7.85 2.57 10.09
C SER A 74 -8.63 1.91 8.95
N SER A 75 -8.22 0.68 8.69
CA SER A 75 -8.98 -0.47 8.19
C SER A 75 -9.20 -0.69 6.68
N SER A 76 -9.34 0.33 5.82
CA SER A 76 -9.73 0.08 4.41
C SER A 76 -8.64 0.37 3.36
N LEU A 77 -7.82 1.40 3.56
CA LEU A 77 -6.69 1.71 2.67
C LEU A 77 -5.51 0.75 2.89
N ALA A 78 -5.27 0.38 4.15
CA ALA A 78 -4.29 -0.65 4.50
C ALA A 78 -4.62 -1.97 3.78
N ALA A 79 -5.91 -2.31 3.62
CA ALA A 79 -6.40 -3.56 3.04
C ALA A 79 -6.19 -3.72 1.52
N LYS A 80 -6.24 -2.63 0.74
CA LYS A 80 -6.01 -2.66 -0.72
C LYS A 80 -4.52 -2.56 -1.12
N VAL A 81 -3.68 -2.03 -0.24
CA VAL A 81 -2.22 -1.96 -0.40
C VAL A 81 -1.54 -3.29 -0.03
N LEU A 82 -2.28 -4.22 0.62
CA LEU A 82 -1.77 -5.52 1.09
C LEU A 82 -1.22 -6.47 0.02
N ASP A 83 -1.31 -6.15 -1.27
CA ASP A 83 -0.90 -7.07 -2.34
C ASP A 83 0.58 -6.98 -2.75
N GLU A 84 1.29 -5.97 -2.25
CA GLU A 84 2.72 -5.86 -2.50
C GLU A 84 3.48 -6.22 -1.22
N THR A 85 4.27 -7.28 -1.33
CA THR A 85 5.14 -7.91 -0.32
C THR A 85 6.02 -6.94 0.50
N GLY A 86 5.98 -5.64 0.23
CA GLY A 86 6.76 -4.57 0.87
C GLY A 86 6.31 -4.19 2.28
N ILE A 87 5.02 -4.25 2.64
CA ILE A 87 4.60 -3.77 3.98
C ILE A 87 5.19 -4.62 5.10
N TYR A 88 4.98 -5.94 5.09
CA TYR A 88 5.50 -6.81 6.16
C TYR A 88 7.03 -6.82 6.19
N LYS A 89 7.69 -6.72 5.03
CA LYS A 89 9.15 -6.59 4.94
C LYS A 89 9.64 -5.29 5.59
N ASN A 90 9.02 -4.16 5.27
CA ASN A 90 9.34 -2.86 5.86
C ASN A 90 9.06 -2.84 7.36
N LEU A 91 7.90 -3.36 7.81
CA LEU A 91 7.55 -3.42 9.23
C LEU A 91 8.57 -4.25 10.03
N LEU A 92 8.96 -5.41 9.49
CA LEU A 92 9.99 -6.26 10.13
C LEU A 92 11.34 -5.56 10.17
N GLN A 93 11.73 -4.85 9.10
CA GLN A 93 12.96 -4.09 9.04
C GLN A 93 12.98 -2.92 10.03
N GLU A 94 11.92 -2.12 10.09
CA GLU A 94 11.80 -0.98 11.00
C GLU A 94 11.78 -1.44 12.46
N THR A 95 11.07 -2.52 12.75
CA THR A 95 11.03 -3.13 14.09
C THR A 95 12.40 -3.65 14.50
N ALA A 96 13.10 -4.34 13.59
CA ALA A 96 14.46 -4.81 13.83
C ALA A 96 15.39 -3.64 14.16
N HIS A 97 15.34 -2.59 13.35
CA HIS A 97 16.16 -1.39 13.53
C HIS A 97 15.85 -0.69 14.87
N ARG A 98 14.58 -0.49 15.20
CA ARG A 98 14.13 0.16 16.44
C ARG A 98 14.52 -0.65 17.69
N ALA A 99 14.50 -1.97 17.60
CA ALA A 99 14.91 -2.87 18.67
C ALA A 99 16.44 -3.10 18.75
N GLY A 100 17.24 -2.49 17.87
CA GLY A 100 18.68 -2.71 17.80
C GLY A 100 19.08 -4.12 17.35
N LEU A 101 18.18 -4.82 16.66
CA LEU A 101 18.39 -6.17 16.17
C LEU A 101 18.97 -6.18 14.75
N LYS A 102 19.54 -7.32 14.37
CA LYS A 102 19.99 -7.56 12.99
C LYS A 102 18.79 -7.53 12.02
N LEU A 103 19.04 -7.05 10.80
CA LEU A 103 18.04 -6.97 9.74
C LEU A 103 17.44 -8.35 9.42
N PRO A 104 16.15 -8.43 9.05
CA PRO A 104 15.50 -9.70 8.75
C PRO A 104 16.10 -10.36 7.49
N MET A 105 16.44 -11.65 7.60
CA MET A 105 17.00 -12.43 6.48
C MET A 105 15.95 -13.35 5.87
N TYR A 106 15.76 -13.27 4.55
CA TYR A 106 14.78 -14.07 3.81
C TYR A 106 15.46 -15.20 3.05
N THR A 107 15.07 -16.44 3.35
CA THR A 107 15.56 -17.63 2.63
C THR A 107 14.39 -18.30 1.93
N THR A 108 14.42 -18.38 0.60
CA THR A 108 13.37 -19.03 -0.19
C THR A 108 13.91 -20.31 -0.84
N ILE A 109 13.24 -21.43 -0.59
CA ILE A 109 13.56 -22.74 -1.12
C ILE A 109 12.48 -23.11 -2.15
N ARG A 110 12.89 -23.57 -3.34
CA ARG A 110 11.98 -24.11 -4.35
C ARG A 110 12.03 -25.64 -4.27
N SER A 111 10.86 -26.26 -4.14
CA SER A 111 10.66 -27.70 -4.07
C SER A 111 9.53 -28.13 -4.99
N GLY A 112 9.37 -29.43 -5.20
CA GLY A 112 8.28 -30.01 -5.99
C GLY A 112 8.59 -30.20 -7.48
N PRO A 113 7.67 -30.85 -8.22
CA PRO A 113 7.84 -31.16 -9.64
C PRO A 113 7.97 -29.90 -10.49
N GLY A 114 8.70 -29.98 -11.61
CA GLY A 114 8.92 -28.83 -12.51
C GLY A 114 7.63 -28.18 -13.03
N HIS A 115 6.54 -28.94 -13.13
CA HIS A 115 5.22 -28.46 -13.56
C HIS A 115 4.36 -27.91 -12.41
N THR A 116 4.71 -28.17 -11.16
CA THR A 116 4.00 -27.71 -9.95
C THR A 116 5.01 -27.28 -8.86
N PRO A 117 5.77 -26.20 -9.09
CA PRO A 117 6.77 -25.75 -8.13
C PRO A 117 6.09 -25.18 -6.87
N THR A 118 6.57 -25.62 -5.72
CA THR A 118 6.20 -25.12 -4.41
C THR A 118 7.35 -24.31 -3.84
N PHE A 119 7.08 -23.12 -3.35
CA PHE A 119 8.07 -22.24 -2.74
C PHE A 119 7.81 -22.14 -1.25
N THR A 120 8.81 -22.46 -0.45
CA THR A 120 8.79 -22.27 1.00
C THR A 120 9.74 -21.14 1.34
N CYS A 121 9.30 -20.19 2.16
CA CYS A 121 10.16 -19.10 2.60
C CYS A 121 10.25 -19.09 4.12
N THR A 122 11.44 -18.79 4.62
CA THR A 122 11.71 -18.53 6.04
C THR A 122 12.25 -17.12 6.20
N VAL A 123 11.90 -16.50 7.33
CA VAL A 123 12.43 -15.19 7.76
C VAL A 123 13.15 -15.39 9.06
N GLU A 124 14.43 -15.03 9.11
CA GLU A 124 15.18 -14.98 10.35
C GLU A 124 15.19 -13.56 10.90
N LEU A 125 14.70 -13.37 12.12
CA LEU A 125 14.73 -12.08 12.83
C LEU A 125 14.89 -12.31 14.33
N ALA A 126 15.77 -11.52 14.97
CA ALA A 126 16.07 -11.66 16.41
C ALA A 126 16.60 -13.06 16.82
N GLY A 127 17.31 -13.75 15.92
CA GLY A 127 17.74 -15.14 16.13
C GLY A 127 16.60 -16.15 16.11
N ARG A 128 15.41 -15.76 15.65
CA ARG A 128 14.25 -16.64 15.47
C ARG A 128 13.95 -16.83 14.00
N ILE A 129 13.50 -18.03 13.65
CA ILE A 129 13.18 -18.39 12.27
C ILE A 129 11.68 -18.57 12.17
N PHE A 130 11.04 -17.79 11.29
CA PHE A 130 9.62 -17.83 11.02
C PHE A 130 9.39 -18.45 9.64
N THR A 131 8.74 -19.60 9.60
CA THR A 131 8.44 -20.31 8.36
C THR A 131 7.02 -19.98 7.92
N GLY A 132 6.89 -19.44 6.71
CA GLY A 132 5.59 -19.19 6.10
C GLY A 132 4.99 -20.43 5.46
N ASN A 133 3.66 -20.45 5.32
CA ASN A 133 2.99 -21.44 4.50
C ASN A 133 3.58 -21.48 3.08
N PRO A 134 3.76 -22.67 2.48
CA PRO A 134 4.26 -22.78 1.12
C PRO A 134 3.35 -22.07 0.12
N GLY A 135 3.93 -21.41 -0.87
CA GLY A 135 3.23 -20.68 -1.93
C GLY A 135 3.52 -21.26 -3.31
N LYS A 136 2.64 -21.00 -4.28
CA LYS A 136 2.87 -21.36 -5.69
C LYS A 136 3.90 -20.45 -6.37
N THR A 137 4.25 -19.33 -5.72
CA THR A 137 5.24 -18.36 -6.21
C THR A 137 6.18 -17.93 -5.09
N LYS A 138 7.39 -17.49 -5.46
CA LYS A 138 8.36 -16.90 -4.50
C LYS A 138 7.75 -15.70 -3.76
N LYS A 139 6.99 -14.85 -4.45
CA LYS A 139 6.34 -13.65 -3.88
C LYS A 139 5.34 -14.05 -2.79
N GLN A 140 4.51 -15.08 -3.05
CA GLN A 140 3.54 -15.57 -2.08
C GLN A 140 4.19 -16.23 -0.86
N ALA A 141 5.22 -17.06 -1.08
CA ALA A 141 5.96 -17.69 0.01
C ALA A 141 6.61 -16.64 0.94
N GLN A 142 7.23 -15.60 0.37
CA GLN A 142 7.82 -14.50 1.14
C GLN A 142 6.78 -13.69 1.93
N LYS A 143 5.61 -13.43 1.33
CA LYS A 143 4.50 -12.76 2.01
C LYS A 143 4.02 -13.57 3.21
N ASN A 144 3.83 -14.88 3.03
CA ASN A 144 3.39 -15.77 4.10
C ASN A 144 4.40 -15.78 5.25
N ALA A 145 5.69 -15.87 4.95
CA ALA A 145 6.73 -15.90 5.98
C ALA A 145 6.83 -14.56 6.75
N ALA A 146 6.75 -13.43 6.03
CA ALA A 146 6.76 -12.11 6.65
C ALA A 146 5.51 -11.87 7.53
N MET A 147 4.35 -12.37 7.12
CA MET A 147 3.11 -12.26 7.88
C MET A 147 3.15 -13.07 9.18
N VAL A 148 3.68 -14.29 9.14
CA VAL A 148 3.89 -15.14 10.33
C VAL A 148 4.83 -14.43 11.31
N ALA A 149 5.98 -13.96 10.83
CA ALA A 149 6.94 -13.22 11.66
C ALA A 149 6.31 -12.00 12.33
N TRP A 150 5.58 -11.17 11.57
CA TRP A 150 4.92 -9.98 12.09
C TRP A 150 3.85 -10.29 13.15
N SER A 151 3.03 -11.31 12.89
CA SER A 151 1.95 -11.69 13.81
C SER A 151 2.49 -12.18 15.14
N GLU A 152 3.57 -12.96 15.12
CA GLU A 152 4.19 -13.49 16.34
C GLU A 152 4.94 -12.40 17.14
N LEU A 153 5.59 -11.46 16.45
CA LEU A 153 6.18 -10.28 17.11
C LEU A 153 5.10 -9.45 17.80
N LYS A 154 3.99 -9.18 17.11
CA LYS A 154 2.90 -8.36 17.65
C LYS A 154 2.27 -9.01 18.89
N GLN A 155 2.05 -10.33 18.88
CA GLN A 155 1.54 -11.05 20.05
C GLN A 155 2.45 -10.93 21.28
N ARG A 156 3.78 -10.86 21.09
CA ARG A 156 4.74 -10.74 22.18
C ARG A 156 4.91 -9.32 22.72
N GLU A 157 4.82 -8.30 21.88
CA GLU A 157 4.80 -6.90 22.36
C GLU A 157 3.62 -6.66 23.32
N TYR A 158 2.46 -7.27 23.05
CA TYR A 158 1.34 -7.22 24.00
C TYR A 158 1.59 -8.01 25.30
N PHE A 159 2.48 -9.01 25.27
CA PHE A 159 2.76 -9.86 26.44
C PHE A 159 3.86 -9.30 27.36
N LEU A 160 4.69 -8.37 26.86
CA LEU A 160 5.73 -7.68 27.65
C LEU A 160 5.22 -6.44 28.40
N CYS A 161 3.94 -6.08 28.23
CA CYS A 161 3.31 -4.94 28.90
C CYS A 161 2.26 -5.35 29.95
N LEU A 162 2.19 -6.64 30.31
CA LEU A 162 1.43 -7.20 31.44
C LEU A 162 2.40 -7.68 32.52
#